data_AF-A0A2D7WIN3-F1
#
_entry.id   AF-A0A2D7WIN3-F1
#
_cell.length_a   1.000
_cell.length_b   1.000
_cell.length_c   1.000
_cell.angle_alpha   90.00
_cell.angle_beta   90.00
_cell.angle_gamma   90.00
#
_symmetry.space_group_name_H-M   'P 1'
#
loop_
_entity.id
_entity.type
_entity.pdbx_description
1 polymer ?
#
loop_
_entity_poly.entity_id
_entity_poly.type
_entity_poly.pdbx_seq_one_letter_code
_entity_poly.pdbx_strand_id
1 'polypeptide(L)'
;MKVWVMVLLMALLGVAHAAQPIKVKMLASLSPGDEIVVSSTANTYRKGDALSLVDVIPGPEVVHARVVERIGTSKLKVRVVAEES
;
A
#
# COMPACT_ATOMS: atom_id res chain seq x y z
N MET A 1 -20.47 37.73 0.53
CA MET A 1 -19.79 36.70 1.36
C MET A 1 -20.35 35.32 1.04
N LYS A 2 -19.97 34.71 -0.10
CA LYS A 2 -20.48 33.37 -0.48
C LYS A 2 -19.59 32.62 -1.48
N VAL A 3 -18.34 33.07 -1.62
CA VAL A 3 -17.33 32.45 -2.52
C VAL A 3 -16.22 31.78 -1.70
N TRP A 4 -15.90 32.34 -0.53
CA TRP A 4 -14.87 31.80 0.36
C TRP A 4 -15.17 30.41 0.92
N VAL A 5 -16.45 30.07 1.12
CA VAL A 5 -16.85 28.74 1.64
C VAL A 5 -16.65 27.64 0.59
N MET A 6 -16.79 27.96 -0.70
CA MET A 6 -16.68 26.98 -1.78
C MET A 6 -15.23 26.55 -2.03
N VAL A 7 -14.27 27.46 -1.84
CA VAL A 7 -12.83 27.13 -1.90
C VAL A 7 -12.40 26.28 -0.70
N LEU A 8 -12.96 26.55 0.49
CA LEU A 8 -12.66 25.77 1.69
C LEU A 8 -13.18 24.32 1.60
N LEU A 9 -14.33 24.10 0.94
CA LEU A 9 -14.90 22.77 0.76
C LEU A 9 -14.08 21.92 -0.23
N MET A 10 -13.49 22.54 -1.25
CA MET A 10 -12.59 21.86 -2.20
C MET A 10 -11.22 21.54 -1.60
N ALA A 11 -10.77 22.27 -0.58
CA ALA A 11 -9.53 21.96 0.16
C ALA A 11 -9.69 20.77 1.13
N LEU A 12 -10.93 20.45 1.53
CA LEU A 12 -11.26 19.32 2.40
C LEU A 12 -11.50 18.01 1.63
N LEU A 13 -11.64 18.05 0.30
CA LEU A 13 -11.42 16.89 -0.57
C LEU A 13 -9.90 16.65 -0.72
N GLY A 14 -9.19 16.62 0.41
CA GLY A 14 -7.91 15.95 0.50
C GLY A 14 -8.15 14.53 0.06
N VAL A 15 -7.72 14.23 -1.15
CA VAL A 15 -7.88 12.96 -1.84
C VAL A 15 -7.46 11.85 -0.87
N ALA A 16 -8.45 11.20 -0.26
CA ALA A 16 -8.26 9.95 0.45
C ALA A 16 -7.84 8.95 -0.63
N HIS A 17 -6.56 8.94 -0.96
CA HIS A 17 -5.94 7.92 -1.77
C HIS A 17 -6.04 6.66 -0.93
N ALA A 18 -7.17 5.95 -1.06
CA ALA A 18 -7.26 4.58 -0.62
C ALA A 18 -6.07 3.86 -1.25
N ALA A 19 -5.14 3.44 -0.39
CA ALA A 19 -3.95 2.72 -0.79
C ALA A 19 -4.38 1.55 -1.67
N GLN A 20 -4.18 1.68 -2.98
CA GLN A 20 -4.56 0.62 -3.90
C GLN A 20 -3.72 -0.62 -3.60
N PRO A 21 -4.30 -1.82 -3.65
CA PRO A 21 -3.56 -3.04 -3.40
C PRO A 21 -2.40 -3.15 -4.38
N ILE A 22 -1.21 -3.47 -3.85
CA ILE A 22 0.01 -3.54 -4.65
C ILE A 22 0.02 -4.88 -5.37
N LYS A 23 0.02 -4.83 -6.70
CA LYS A 23 0.11 -6.04 -7.52
C LYS A 23 1.53 -6.59 -7.52
N VAL A 24 1.68 -7.85 -7.15
CA VAL A 24 2.96 -8.56 -7.18
C VAL A 24 2.80 -9.87 -7.96
N LYS A 25 3.90 -10.36 -8.53
CA LYS A 25 3.92 -11.63 -9.26
C LYS A 25 4.47 -12.70 -8.32
N MET A 26 3.75 -13.81 -8.14
CA MET A 26 4.08 -14.94 -7.25
C MET A 26 3.84 -14.68 -5.76
N LEU A 27 2.59 -14.43 -5.37
CA LEU A 27 2.22 -14.48 -3.94
C LEU A 27 2.36 -15.87 -3.32
N ALA A 28 2.10 -16.93 -4.08
CA ALA A 28 2.01 -18.31 -3.60
C ALA A 28 3.29 -18.90 -2.96
N SER A 29 4.44 -18.20 -3.05
CA SER A 29 5.70 -18.61 -2.40
C SER A 29 6.07 -17.76 -1.18
N LEU A 30 5.24 -16.78 -0.80
CA LEU A 30 5.55 -15.89 0.31
C LEU A 30 5.07 -16.48 1.63
N SER A 31 5.99 -16.62 2.58
CA SER A 31 5.65 -17.06 3.94
C SER A 31 5.63 -15.88 4.91
N PRO A 32 4.85 -15.96 6.01
CA PRO A 32 4.95 -14.99 7.10
C PRO A 32 6.39 -14.84 7.58
N GLY A 33 6.87 -13.60 7.61
CA GLY A 33 8.25 -13.27 7.97
C GLY A 33 9.17 -13.00 6.79
N ASP A 34 8.82 -13.40 5.56
CA ASP A 34 9.57 -13.06 4.35
C ASP A 34 9.66 -11.55 4.14
N GLU A 35 10.81 -11.09 3.68
CA GLU A 35 11.01 -9.71 3.27
C GLU A 35 11.18 -9.63 1.76
N ILE A 36 10.30 -8.89 1.10
CA ILE A 36 10.33 -8.70 -0.35
C ILE A 36 10.36 -7.22 -0.72
N VAL A 37 10.83 -6.95 -1.94
CA VAL A 37 10.80 -5.60 -2.52
C VAL A 37 9.66 -5.52 -3.51
N VAL A 38 8.73 -4.61 -3.27
CA VAL A 38 7.59 -4.37 -4.13
C VAL A 38 7.71 -3.03 -4.83
N SER A 39 7.32 -2.98 -6.11
CA SER A 39 7.22 -1.74 -6.87
C SER A 39 5.89 -1.07 -6.51
N SER A 40 5.97 0.11 -5.91
CA SER A 40 4.81 0.91 -5.55
C SER A 40 5.23 2.37 -5.52
N THR A 41 4.30 3.30 -5.74
CA THR A 41 4.57 4.72 -5.56
C THR A 41 4.92 4.94 -4.09
N ALA A 42 6.21 4.92 -3.78
CA ALA A 42 6.71 4.78 -2.41
C ALA A 42 6.50 6.05 -1.58
N ASN A 43 6.09 7.15 -2.23
CA ASN A 43 5.83 8.42 -1.59
C ASN A 43 4.57 8.40 -0.72
N THR A 44 3.68 7.42 -0.91
CA THR A 44 2.41 7.31 -0.18
C THR A 44 2.51 6.49 1.10
N TYR A 45 3.57 5.69 1.27
CA TYR A 45 3.67 4.69 2.34
C TYR A 45 4.83 5.00 3.29
N ARG A 46 4.59 4.85 4.59
CA ARG A 46 5.60 5.05 5.64
C ARG A 46 6.03 3.72 6.23
N LYS A 47 7.19 3.71 6.90
CA LYS A 47 7.63 2.53 7.66
C LYS A 47 6.57 2.17 8.70
N GLY A 48 6.15 0.90 8.72
CA GLY A 48 5.10 0.38 9.58
C GLY A 48 3.70 0.35 8.98
N ASP A 49 3.47 1.01 7.83
CA ASP A 49 2.18 0.94 7.12
C ASP A 49 1.80 -0.50 6.79
N ALA A 50 0.51 -0.80 6.95
CA ALA A 50 -0.08 -2.05 6.53
C ALA A 50 -0.39 -2.00 5.03
N LEU A 51 -0.10 -3.10 4.34
CA LEU A 51 -0.25 -3.25 2.90
C LEU A 51 -0.93 -4.57 2.61
N SER A 52 -1.84 -4.55 1.64
CA SER A 52 -2.37 -5.76 1.02
C SER A 52 -1.70 -5.95 -0.33
N LEU A 53 -1.00 -7.06 -0.47
CA LEU A 53 -0.41 -7.51 -1.72
C LEU A 53 -1.41 -8.45 -2.40
N VAL A 54 -1.62 -8.24 -3.70
CA VAL A 54 -2.53 -9.06 -4.51
C VAL A 54 -1.76 -9.62 -5.72
N ASP A 55 -2.06 -10.84 -6.12
CA ASP A 55 -1.38 -11.41 -7.29
C ASP A 55 -1.86 -10.71 -8.57
N VAL A 56 -0.93 -10.55 -9.52
CA VAL A 56 -1.24 -9.99 -10.85
C VAL A 56 -2.17 -10.93 -11.63
N ILE A 57 -2.08 -12.23 -11.38
CA ILE A 57 -2.95 -13.25 -11.95
C ILE A 57 -4.20 -13.36 -11.06
N PRO A 58 -5.42 -13.29 -11.60
CA PRO A 58 -6.63 -13.33 -10.80
C PRO A 58 -6.74 -14.65 -10.04
N GLY A 59 -6.40 -14.60 -8.75
CA GLY A 59 -6.67 -15.60 -7.73
C GLY A 59 -7.12 -14.87 -6.45
N PRO A 60 -7.85 -15.53 -5.54
CA PRO A 60 -8.36 -14.92 -4.31
C PRO A 60 -7.27 -14.63 -3.25
N GLU A 61 -6.00 -14.89 -3.55
CA GLU A 61 -4.92 -14.79 -2.58
C GLU A 61 -4.52 -13.33 -2.34
N VAL A 62 -4.83 -12.85 -1.14
CA VAL A 62 -4.37 -11.56 -0.61
C VAL A 62 -3.37 -11.85 0.50
N VAL A 63 -2.17 -11.29 0.40
CA VAL A 63 -1.13 -11.42 1.42
C VAL A 63 -0.97 -10.10 2.14
N HIS A 64 -1.04 -10.14 3.47
CA HIS A 64 -0.83 -8.98 4.32
C HIS A 64 0.67 -8.75 4.52
N ALA A 65 1.12 -7.51 4.41
CA ALA A 65 2.51 -7.12 4.61
C ALA A 65 2.62 -5.79 5.34
N ARG A 66 3.79 -5.53 5.92
CA ARG A 66 4.15 -4.24 6.53
C ARG A 66 5.38 -3.64 5.91
N VAL A 67 5.39 -2.33 5.73
CA VAL A 67 6.58 -1.63 5.21
C VAL A 67 7.71 -1.66 6.24
N VAL A 68 8.83 -2.25 5.87
CA VAL A 68 10.06 -2.26 6.67
C VAL A 68 10.90 -1.03 6.35
N GLU A 69 11.01 -0.70 5.07
CA GLU A 69 11.85 0.39 4.59
C GLU A 69 11.39 0.89 3.22
N ARG A 70 11.61 2.18 2.97
CA ARG A 70 11.42 2.78 1.66
C ARG A 70 12.72 2.75 0.86
N ILE A 71 12.69 2.17 -0.34
CA ILE A 71 13.83 2.11 -1.25
C ILE A 71 13.62 3.13 -2.37
N GLY A 72 14.18 4.33 -2.20
CA GLY A 72 14.04 5.42 -3.17
C GLY A 72 12.61 5.95 -3.26
N THR A 73 12.15 6.26 -4.48
CA THR A 73 10.83 6.87 -4.73
C THR A 73 9.76 5.90 -5.23
N SER A 74 10.16 4.70 -5.67
CA SER A 74 9.27 3.77 -6.40
C SER A 74 9.33 2.32 -5.91
N LYS A 75 10.07 2.04 -4.84
CA LYS A 75 10.19 0.70 -4.27
C LYS A 75 10.00 0.74 -2.75
N LEU A 76 9.41 -0.31 -2.22
CA LEU A 76 9.24 -0.53 -0.79
C LEU A 76 9.78 -1.91 -0.44
N LYS A 77 10.57 -2.00 0.62
CA LYS A 77 10.85 -3.26 1.30
C LYS A 77 9.71 -3.52 2.26
N VAL A 78 9.02 -4.64 2.08
CA VAL A 78 7.88 -5.04 2.90
C VAL A 78 8.15 -6.41 3.51
N ARG A 79 7.66 -6.62 4.72
CA ARG A 79 7.69 -7.91 5.41
C ARG A 79 6.30 -8.49 5.42
N VAL A 80 6.17 -9.71 4.94
CA VAL A 80 4.92 -10.47 4.98
C VAL A 80 4.56 -10.75 6.43
N VAL A 81 3.33 -10.43 6.81
CA VAL A 81 2.80 -10.72 8.14
C VAL A 81 1.79 -11.85 8.01
N ALA A 82 1.73 -12.72 9.03
CA ALA A 82 0.62 -13.65 9.12
C ALA A 82 -0.68 -12.85 9.21
N GLU A 83 -1.73 -13.30 8.54
CA GLU A 83 -3.07 -12.80 8.80
C GLU A 83 -3.39 -13.10 10.27
N GLU A 84 -3.48 -12.06 11.10
CA GLU A 84 -4.03 -12.22 12.45
C GLU A 84 -5.55 -12.37 12.30
N SER A 85 -6.03 -13.61 12.42
CA SER A 85 -7.45 -13.96 12.55
C SER A 85 -8.08 -13.33 13.79
#